data_AF-A0A6I1J899-F1
#
_entry.id   AF-A0A6I1J899-F1
#
_cell.length_a   1.000
_cell.length_b   1.000
_cell.length_c   1.000
_cell.angle_alpha   90.00
_cell.angle_beta   90.00
_cell.angle_gamma   90.00
#
_symmetry.space_group_name_H-M   'P 1'
#
loop_
_entity.id
_entity.type
_entity.pdbx_description
1 polymer ?
#
loop_
_entity_poly.entity_id
_entity_poly.type
_entity_poly.pdbx_seq_one_letter_code
_entity_poly.pdbx_strand_id
1 'polypeptide(L)'
;MSRSRKSRLPGIPHGARVHKFRGAILGHFEPPADASRRASIDDLRIAEVQRLIPSRHPAGWCDTDDGEAYARVAFPHIIARQARKLRGIAPTSGRTSPEEFARTWAASLTPLLDAETVDRLINEAMVARRLNADAAAAVLGVTLKERETLRFRTIGACDVSRRERMAIAAEKKKARDRQRAAAKRRAAGSASRADYERNSATAEAGRLGISRWALRRKRLREAKQNPAAPITAEHNCVANGEGEPSIRDAHVRPFSSEISGEQPRAHPH
;
A
#
# COMPACT_ATOMS: atom_id res chain seq x y z
N MET A 1 3.97 10.50 36.14
CA MET A 1 3.00 10.54 35.02
C MET A 1 1.99 9.41 35.18
N SER A 2 0.83 9.70 35.76
CA SER A 2 -0.23 8.74 36.05
C SER A 2 -0.95 8.35 34.75
N ARG A 3 -0.87 7.07 34.34
CA ARG A 3 -1.66 6.57 33.21
C ARG A 3 -3.11 6.46 33.66
N SER A 4 -3.93 7.41 33.21
CA SER A 4 -5.39 7.39 33.36
C SER A 4 -5.92 5.99 33.06
N ARG A 5 -6.46 5.32 34.08
CA ARG A 5 -7.20 4.06 33.95
C ARG A 5 -8.42 4.38 33.08
N LYS A 6 -8.39 4.00 31.80
CA LYS A 6 -9.58 4.01 30.94
C LYS A 6 -10.67 3.25 31.69
N SER A 7 -11.69 3.95 32.15
CA SER A 7 -12.86 3.36 32.77
C SER A 7 -13.42 2.30 31.83
N ARG A 8 -13.62 1.08 32.36
CA ARG A 8 -14.26 0.00 31.60
C ARG A 8 -15.69 0.43 31.33
N LEU A 9 -16.08 0.41 30.06
CA LEU A 9 -17.47 0.62 29.68
C LEU A 9 -18.23 -0.67 30.03
N PRO A 10 -19.36 -0.57 30.76
CA PRO A 10 -20.16 -1.74 31.11
C PRO A 10 -20.64 -2.45 29.83
N GLY A 11 -20.56 -3.78 29.80
CA GLY A 11 -21.08 -4.62 28.71
C GLY A 11 -20.16 -4.86 27.51
N ILE A 12 -18.92 -4.34 27.48
CA ILE A 12 -17.98 -4.61 26.37
C ILE A 12 -16.99 -5.71 26.78
N PRO A 13 -16.92 -6.85 26.06
CA PRO A 13 -16.00 -7.94 26.36
C PRO A 13 -14.52 -7.53 26.22
N HIS A 14 -13.66 -8.18 27.01
CA HIS A 14 -12.25 -7.83 27.07
C HIS A 14 -11.55 -8.09 25.72
N GLY A 15 -11.06 -7.02 25.09
CA GLY A 15 -10.36 -7.12 23.80
C GLY A 15 -11.24 -6.85 22.57
N ALA A 16 -12.54 -6.63 22.76
CA ALA A 16 -13.42 -6.20 21.68
C ALA A 16 -13.05 -4.79 21.19
N ARG A 17 -13.13 -4.58 19.87
CA ARG A 17 -12.92 -3.26 19.29
C ARG A 17 -14.24 -2.51 19.22
N VAL A 18 -14.25 -1.31 19.77
CA VAL A 18 -15.44 -0.44 19.83
C VAL A 18 -15.49 0.45 18.60
N HIS A 19 -16.61 0.42 17.87
CA HIS A 19 -16.89 1.37 16.80
C HIS A 19 -17.52 2.62 17.41
N LYS A 20 -16.86 3.77 17.26
CA LYS A 20 -17.37 5.06 17.73
C LYS A 20 -17.68 5.99 16.57
N PHE A 21 -18.80 6.70 16.64
CA PHE A 21 -19.14 7.79 15.74
C PHE A 21 -19.61 8.98 16.56
N ARG A 22 -18.96 10.14 16.40
CA ARG A 22 -19.27 11.38 17.15
C ARG A 22 -19.42 11.19 18.66
N GLY A 23 -18.57 10.33 19.25
CA GLY A 23 -18.58 10.06 20.70
C GLY A 23 -19.56 8.96 21.14
N ALA A 24 -20.56 8.61 20.34
CA ALA A 24 -21.46 7.48 20.59
C ALA A 24 -20.82 6.15 20.19
N ILE A 25 -21.12 5.09 20.96
CA ILE A 25 -20.71 3.72 20.66
C ILE A 25 -21.81 3.08 19.82
N LEU A 26 -21.49 2.75 18.57
CA LEU A 26 -22.45 2.11 17.65
C LEU A 26 -22.47 0.59 17.80
N GLY A 27 -21.41 0.00 18.38
CA GLY A 27 -21.29 -1.43 18.61
C GLY A 27 -19.86 -1.85 18.93
N HIS A 28 -19.69 -3.13 19.27
CA HIS A 28 -18.39 -3.76 19.41
C HIS A 28 -18.28 -4.96 18.47
N PHE A 29 -17.08 -5.22 17.98
CA PHE A 29 -16.78 -6.44 17.23
C PHE A 29 -15.67 -7.18 17.95
N GLU A 30 -15.91 -8.46 18.21
CA GLU A 30 -14.89 -9.39 18.65
C GLU A 30 -14.09 -9.84 17.43
N PRO A 31 -12.82 -9.45 17.29
CA PRO A 31 -11.99 -10.03 16.24
C PRO A 31 -11.99 -11.55 16.43
N PRO A 32 -12.11 -12.36 15.35
CA PRO A 32 -11.98 -13.81 15.47
C PRO A 32 -10.70 -14.17 16.23
N ALA A 33 -10.69 -15.26 16.98
CA ALA A 33 -9.52 -15.68 17.77
C ALA A 33 -8.21 -15.65 16.95
N ASP A 34 -8.30 -16.00 15.65
CA ASP A 34 -7.19 -16.00 14.68
C ASP A 34 -6.87 -14.63 14.04
N ALA A 35 -7.74 -13.63 14.14
CA ALA A 35 -7.49 -12.30 13.57
C ALA A 35 -6.46 -11.47 14.36
N SER A 36 -5.87 -12.04 15.41
CA SER A 36 -5.32 -11.25 16.52
C SER A 36 -3.80 -11.06 16.54
N ARG A 37 -3.02 -11.56 15.58
CA ARG A 37 -1.59 -11.17 15.50
C ARG A 37 -1.19 -10.78 14.08
N ARG A 38 -1.33 -9.48 13.78
CA ARG A 38 -0.54 -8.86 12.72
C ARG A 38 0.93 -9.24 12.95
N ALA A 39 1.56 -9.88 11.97
CA ALA A 39 2.97 -10.23 12.04
C ALA A 39 3.77 -9.01 12.49
N SER A 40 4.56 -9.16 13.55
CA SER A 40 5.37 -8.05 14.03
C SER A 40 6.48 -7.75 13.02
N ILE A 41 7.06 -6.55 13.09
CA ILE A 41 8.22 -6.21 12.25
C ILE A 41 9.35 -7.23 12.42
N ASP A 42 9.48 -7.82 13.60
CA ASP A 42 10.49 -8.83 13.90
C ASP A 42 10.20 -10.14 13.17
N ASP A 43 8.94 -10.59 13.16
CA ASP A 43 8.54 -11.79 12.41
C ASP A 43 8.75 -11.59 10.89
N LEU A 44 8.39 -10.40 10.38
CA LEU A 44 8.55 -10.08 8.97
C LEU A 44 10.02 -9.98 8.56
N ARG A 45 10.88 -9.35 9.38
CA ARG A 45 12.31 -9.22 9.05
C ARG A 45 13.00 -10.57 9.02
N ILE A 46 12.76 -11.41 10.04
CA ILE A 46 13.36 -12.75 10.10
C ILE A 46 12.92 -13.57 8.89
N ALA A 47 11.63 -13.56 8.56
CA ALA A 47 11.09 -14.27 7.39
C ALA A 47 11.58 -13.70 6.05
N GLU A 48 11.94 -12.42 5.98
CA GLU A 48 12.55 -11.82 4.78
C GLU A 48 13.99 -12.28 4.60
N VAL A 49 14.81 -12.27 5.67
CA VAL A 49 16.18 -12.79 5.62
C VAL A 49 16.19 -14.29 5.29
N GLN A 50 15.31 -15.08 5.91
CA GLN A 50 15.16 -16.51 5.63
C GLN A 50 14.71 -16.82 4.20
N ARG A 51 14.07 -15.88 3.50
CA ARG A 51 13.74 -16.01 2.08
C ARG A 51 14.87 -15.55 1.17
N LEU A 52 15.69 -14.61 1.63
CA LEU A 52 16.83 -14.11 0.88
C LEU A 52 17.93 -15.17 0.72
N ILE A 53 18.29 -15.84 1.81
CA ILE A 53 19.34 -16.88 1.84
C ILE A 53 19.13 -17.95 0.75
N PRO A 54 18.00 -18.70 0.71
CA PRO A 54 17.79 -19.72 -0.32
C PRO A 54 17.61 -19.15 -1.74
N SER A 55 17.28 -17.85 -1.87
CA SER A 55 17.20 -17.22 -3.20
C SER A 55 18.58 -16.92 -3.81
N ARG A 56 19.61 -16.79 -2.97
CA ARG A 56 21.00 -16.54 -3.37
C ARG A 56 21.84 -17.81 -3.36
N HIS A 57 21.52 -18.73 -2.46
CA HIS A 57 22.28 -19.96 -2.21
C HIS A 57 21.42 -21.18 -2.56
N PRO A 58 21.73 -21.90 -3.67
CA PRO A 58 20.93 -23.04 -4.12
C PRO A 58 20.78 -24.17 -3.09
N ALA A 59 21.76 -24.33 -2.20
CA ALA A 59 21.72 -25.33 -1.13
C ALA A 59 20.70 -25.00 -0.03
N GLY A 60 20.16 -23.78 0.02
CA GLY A 60 19.19 -23.33 1.03
C GLY A 60 19.81 -22.73 2.29
N TRP A 61 21.14 -22.80 2.44
CA TRP A 61 21.94 -22.16 3.49
C TRP A 61 23.09 -21.37 2.87
N CYS A 62 23.63 -20.41 3.61
CA CYS A 62 24.78 -19.61 3.21
C CYS A 62 26.07 -20.43 3.35
N ASP A 63 26.70 -20.75 2.22
CA ASP A 63 28.00 -21.41 2.09
C ASP A 63 29.14 -20.44 1.75
N THR A 64 28.88 -19.13 1.88
CA THR A 64 29.80 -18.02 1.63
C THR A 64 30.03 -17.19 2.90
N ASP A 65 30.95 -16.22 2.82
CA ASP A 65 31.29 -15.26 3.89
C ASP A 65 30.17 -14.23 4.18
N ASP A 66 29.09 -14.23 3.40
CA ASP A 66 27.90 -13.40 3.61
C ASP A 66 27.14 -13.71 4.92
N GLY A 67 27.46 -14.82 5.60
CA GLY A 67 26.80 -15.29 6.81
C GLY A 67 26.66 -14.19 7.88
N GLU A 68 27.72 -13.42 8.10
CA GLU A 68 27.75 -12.34 9.08
C GLU A 68 26.75 -11.23 8.73
N ALA A 69 26.61 -10.88 7.45
CA ALA A 69 25.66 -9.87 7.00
C ALA A 69 24.20 -10.30 7.28
N TYR A 70 23.86 -11.57 7.02
CA TYR A 70 22.54 -12.12 7.34
C TYR A 70 22.27 -12.09 8.85
N ALA A 71 23.24 -12.56 9.65
CA ALA A 71 23.14 -12.59 11.11
C ALA A 71 22.98 -11.19 11.71
N ARG A 72 23.77 -10.21 11.25
CA ARG A 72 23.71 -8.81 11.70
C ARG A 72 22.34 -8.18 11.49
N VAL A 73 21.63 -8.54 10.41
CA VAL A 73 20.26 -8.07 10.18
C VAL A 73 19.23 -8.90 10.96
N ALA A 74 19.42 -10.22 11.10
CA ALA A 74 18.42 -11.10 11.72
C ALA A 74 18.42 -11.07 13.25
N PHE A 75 19.59 -11.10 13.89
CA PHE A 75 19.74 -11.32 15.33
C PHE A 75 19.02 -10.30 16.22
N PRO A 76 19.08 -8.98 15.96
CA PRO A 76 18.35 -8.00 16.78
C PRO A 76 16.83 -8.25 16.81
N HIS A 77 16.29 -8.82 15.72
CA HIS A 77 14.88 -9.16 15.61
C HIS A 77 14.57 -10.52 16.25
N ILE A 78 15.45 -11.51 16.11
CA ILE A 78 15.33 -12.81 16.79
C ILE A 78 15.31 -12.62 18.30
N ILE A 79 16.29 -11.92 18.84
CA ILE A 79 16.43 -11.67 20.29
C ILE A 79 15.19 -10.95 20.81
N ALA A 80 14.77 -9.87 20.14
CA ALA A 80 13.59 -9.13 20.54
C ALA A 80 12.28 -9.94 20.47
N ARG A 81 12.14 -10.78 19.44
CA ARG A 81 10.97 -11.66 19.28
C ARG A 81 10.91 -12.68 20.41
N GLN A 82 12.04 -13.31 20.73
CA GLN A 82 12.11 -14.33 21.77
C GLN A 82 11.94 -13.72 23.17
N ALA A 83 12.61 -12.60 23.45
CA ALA A 83 12.42 -11.85 24.70
C ALA A 83 10.95 -11.43 24.92
N ARG A 84 10.23 -11.04 23.84
CA ARG A 84 8.78 -10.76 23.93
C ARG A 84 7.98 -12.00 24.27
N LYS A 85 8.29 -13.16 23.68
CA LYS A 85 7.59 -14.43 23.97
C LYS A 85 7.82 -14.90 25.40
N LEU A 86 8.98 -14.60 25.98
CA LEU A 86 9.34 -14.96 27.36
C LEU A 86 8.87 -13.93 28.40
N ARG A 87 8.36 -12.77 27.96
CA ARG A 87 7.92 -11.71 28.86
C ARG A 87 6.80 -12.17 29.79
N GLY A 88 7.05 -12.12 31.09
CA GLY A 88 6.08 -12.52 32.12
C GLY A 88 6.01 -14.03 32.37
N ILE A 89 6.94 -14.81 31.80
CA ILE A 89 7.11 -16.24 32.08
C ILE A 89 8.34 -16.41 32.96
N ALA A 90 8.25 -17.34 33.93
CA ALA A 90 9.37 -17.65 34.82
C ALA A 90 10.56 -18.26 34.03
N PRO A 91 11.81 -17.93 34.42
CA PRO A 91 13.02 -18.45 33.76
C PRO A 91 13.10 -19.99 33.76
N THR A 92 12.52 -20.64 34.76
CA THR A 92 12.58 -22.09 34.99
C THR A 92 11.76 -22.93 34.00
N SER A 93 11.13 -22.32 33.00
CA SER A 93 10.15 -22.98 32.12
C SER A 93 10.75 -23.89 31.04
N GLY A 94 12.05 -24.19 31.08
CA GLY A 94 12.74 -25.04 30.08
C GLY A 94 12.67 -24.48 28.66
N ARG A 95 12.39 -23.18 28.52
CA ARG A 95 12.25 -22.53 27.21
C ARG A 95 13.61 -22.06 26.71
N THR A 96 13.83 -22.25 25.42
CA THR A 96 14.99 -21.76 24.69
C THR A 96 15.19 -20.26 24.93
N SER A 97 16.39 -19.91 25.39
CA SER A 97 16.80 -18.52 25.59
C SER A 97 16.86 -17.76 24.25
N PRO A 98 16.76 -16.42 24.24
CA PRO A 98 16.95 -15.63 23.02
C PRO A 98 18.27 -15.91 22.29
N GLU A 99 19.34 -16.10 23.05
CA GLU A 99 20.69 -16.36 22.55
C GLU A 99 20.78 -17.75 21.93
N GLU A 100 20.29 -18.78 22.63
CA GLU A 100 20.24 -20.15 22.14
C GLU A 100 19.40 -20.26 20.86
N PHE A 101 18.27 -19.55 20.79
CA PHE A 101 17.47 -19.52 19.57
C PHE A 101 18.23 -18.88 18.39
N ALA A 102 19.02 -17.83 18.64
CA ALA A 102 19.88 -17.22 17.61
C ALA A 102 20.99 -18.16 17.15
N ARG A 103 21.62 -18.92 18.07
CA ARG A 103 22.62 -19.94 17.73
C ARG A 103 22.01 -21.05 16.87
N THR A 104 20.85 -21.58 17.25
CA THR A 104 20.15 -22.61 16.45
C THR A 104 19.80 -22.09 15.06
N TRP A 105 19.38 -20.82 14.96
CA TRP A 105 19.11 -20.18 13.66
C TRP A 105 20.38 -20.11 12.80
N ALA A 106 21.50 -19.67 13.36
CA ALA A 106 22.77 -19.56 12.66
C ALA A 106 23.29 -20.93 12.20
N ALA A 107 23.25 -21.94 13.08
CA ALA A 107 23.66 -23.30 12.74
C ALA A 107 22.87 -23.88 11.54
N SER A 108 21.59 -23.51 11.41
CA SER A 108 20.72 -23.99 10.33
C SER A 108 20.90 -23.27 8.98
N LEU A 109 21.28 -21.98 8.98
CA LEU A 109 21.23 -21.14 7.78
C LEU A 109 22.57 -20.54 7.38
N THR A 110 23.54 -20.51 8.29
CA THR A 110 24.89 -19.99 8.11
C THR A 110 25.89 -20.91 8.80
N PRO A 111 25.98 -22.21 8.42
CA PRO A 111 26.77 -23.21 9.15
C PRO A 111 28.28 -22.96 9.11
N LEU A 112 28.77 -22.08 8.22
CA LEU A 112 30.18 -21.71 8.14
C LEU A 112 30.59 -20.62 9.14
N LEU A 113 29.65 -19.98 9.82
CA LEU A 113 30.00 -19.06 10.90
C LEU A 113 30.50 -19.86 12.11
N ASP A 114 31.71 -19.55 12.56
CA ASP A 114 32.26 -20.13 13.77
C ASP A 114 31.51 -19.66 15.02
N ALA A 115 31.62 -20.43 16.11
CA ALA A 115 30.88 -20.17 17.34
C ALA A 115 31.25 -18.83 17.99
N GLU A 116 32.51 -18.41 17.91
CA GLU A 116 33.00 -17.16 18.49
C GLU A 116 32.39 -15.95 17.75
N THR A 117 32.37 -16.00 16.42
CA THR A 117 31.71 -14.99 15.58
C THR A 117 30.22 -14.92 15.85
N VAL A 118 29.53 -16.06 15.98
CA VAL A 118 28.11 -16.10 16.32
C VAL A 118 27.86 -15.45 17.69
N ASP A 119 28.63 -15.79 18.72
CA ASP A 119 28.49 -15.22 20.05
C ASP A 119 28.78 -13.72 20.08
N ARG A 120 29.81 -13.26 19.37
CA ARG A 120 30.09 -11.83 19.18
C ARG A 120 28.88 -11.11 18.57
N LEU A 121 28.32 -11.63 17.49
CA LEU A 121 27.16 -11.02 16.81
C LEU A 121 25.90 -11.03 17.68
N ILE A 122 25.69 -12.06 18.50
CA ILE A 122 24.60 -12.09 19.48
C ILE A 122 24.78 -10.97 20.50
N ASN A 123 25.98 -10.85 21.08
CA ASN A 123 26.29 -9.81 22.06
C ASN A 123 26.11 -8.40 21.48
N GLU A 124 26.59 -8.17 20.26
CA GLU A 124 26.35 -6.92 19.52
C GLU A 124 24.85 -6.66 19.34
N ALA A 125 24.08 -7.67 18.93
CA ALA A 125 22.64 -7.54 18.68
C ALA A 125 21.79 -7.28 19.94
N MET A 126 22.28 -7.67 21.13
CA MET A 126 21.60 -7.38 22.41
C MET A 126 21.61 -5.89 22.76
N VAL A 127 22.67 -5.17 22.38
CA VAL A 127 22.84 -3.74 22.68
C VAL A 127 22.56 -2.84 21.48
N ALA A 128 22.71 -3.36 20.26
CA ALA A 128 22.56 -2.60 19.03
C ALA A 128 21.10 -2.19 18.79
N ARG A 129 20.94 -0.99 18.20
CA ARG A 129 19.65 -0.58 17.66
C ARG A 129 19.36 -1.36 16.38
N ARG A 130 18.09 -1.73 16.19
CA ARG A 130 17.63 -2.37 14.95
C ARG A 130 17.90 -1.47 13.76
N LEU A 131 18.43 -2.06 12.70
CA LEU A 131 18.64 -1.37 11.43
C LEU A 131 17.30 -0.93 10.84
N ASN A 132 17.28 0.27 10.27
CA ASN A 132 16.15 0.70 9.46
C ASN A 132 16.13 -0.10 8.13
N ALA A 133 15.07 0.07 7.34
CA ALA A 133 14.88 -0.71 6.11
C ALA A 133 16.03 -0.57 5.11
N ASP A 134 16.57 0.65 4.95
CA ASP A 134 17.58 0.95 3.93
C ASP A 134 18.98 0.58 4.41
N ALA A 135 19.28 0.76 5.70
CA ALA A 135 20.50 0.24 6.31
C ALA A 135 20.57 -1.29 6.22
N ALA A 136 19.45 -1.99 6.48
CA ALA A 136 19.39 -3.44 6.32
C ALA A 136 19.61 -3.86 4.86
N ALA A 137 19.07 -3.11 3.89
CA ALA A 137 19.27 -3.40 2.48
C ALA A 137 20.71 -3.14 2.03
N ALA A 138 21.37 -2.11 2.57
CA ALA A 138 22.77 -1.82 2.30
C ALA A 138 23.69 -2.92 2.83
N VAL A 139 23.48 -3.38 4.08
CA VAL A 139 24.23 -4.50 4.66
C VAL A 139 24.05 -5.79 3.86
N LEU A 140 22.84 -6.05 3.38
CA LEU A 140 22.54 -7.27 2.61
C LEU A 140 22.77 -7.14 1.11
N GLY A 141 23.14 -5.96 0.60
CA GLY A 141 23.21 -5.70 -0.84
C GLY A 141 21.92 -6.05 -1.60
N VAL A 142 20.74 -5.75 -1.02
CA VAL A 142 19.45 -6.10 -1.65
C VAL A 142 19.08 -5.07 -2.71
N THR A 143 18.87 -5.53 -3.94
CA THR A 143 18.45 -4.70 -5.08
C THR A 143 16.93 -4.51 -5.14
N LEU A 144 16.45 -3.53 -5.91
CA LEU A 144 15.02 -3.31 -6.12
C LEU A 144 14.38 -4.54 -6.78
N LYS A 145 15.09 -5.18 -7.70
CA LYS A 145 14.65 -6.39 -8.40
C LYS A 145 14.41 -7.53 -7.40
N GLU A 146 15.37 -7.84 -6.54
CA GLU A 146 15.23 -8.86 -5.50
C GLU A 146 14.08 -8.52 -4.54
N ARG A 147 14.01 -7.26 -4.11
CA ARG A 147 12.95 -6.76 -3.22
C ARG A 147 11.55 -7.02 -3.81
N GLU A 148 11.38 -6.80 -5.11
CA GLU A 148 10.10 -7.02 -5.80
C GLU A 148 9.80 -8.50 -6.02
N THR A 149 10.79 -9.27 -6.50
CA THR A 149 10.67 -10.72 -6.73
C THR A 149 10.31 -11.46 -5.44
N LEU A 150 11.03 -11.17 -4.35
CA LEU A 150 10.84 -11.80 -3.04
C LEU A 150 9.78 -11.09 -2.20
N ARG A 151 9.16 -10.02 -2.72
CA ARG A 151 8.08 -9.26 -2.07
C ARG A 151 8.44 -8.81 -0.65
N PHE A 152 9.62 -8.23 -0.48
CA PHE A 152 10.03 -7.67 0.81
C PHE A 152 9.22 -6.44 1.17
N ARG A 153 8.82 -6.39 2.43
CA ARG A 153 8.02 -5.32 3.05
C ARG A 153 8.87 -4.50 3.99
N THR A 154 9.76 -5.12 4.75
CA THR A 154 10.56 -4.45 5.77
C THR A 154 11.97 -4.12 5.30
N ILE A 155 12.57 -4.93 4.42
CA ILE A 155 13.87 -4.67 3.79
C ILE A 155 13.71 -3.70 2.62
N GLY A 156 14.63 -2.75 2.57
CA GLY A 156 14.73 -1.74 1.53
C GLY A 156 15.36 -2.27 0.24
N ALA A 157 15.99 -1.37 -0.51
CA ALA A 157 16.81 -1.66 -1.68
C ALA A 157 17.99 -0.69 -1.69
N CYS A 158 19.18 -1.14 -2.09
CA CYS A 158 20.42 -0.35 -2.04
C CYS A 158 20.74 0.37 -3.36
N ASP A 159 20.19 -0.08 -4.48
CA ASP A 159 20.40 0.44 -5.84
C ASP A 159 19.51 1.64 -6.19
N VAL A 160 18.50 1.93 -5.35
CA VAL A 160 17.57 3.04 -5.55
C VAL A 160 17.25 3.73 -4.23
N SER A 161 17.07 5.05 -4.29
CA SER A 161 16.70 5.83 -3.11
C SER A 161 15.27 5.52 -2.65
N ARG A 162 14.97 5.87 -1.39
CA ARG A 162 13.59 5.82 -0.87
C ARG A 162 12.61 6.65 -1.70
N ARG A 163 13.03 7.83 -2.19
CA ARG A 163 12.19 8.72 -3.01
C ARG A 163 11.85 8.07 -4.35
N GLU A 164 12.83 7.48 -5.02
CA GLU A 164 12.62 6.78 -6.30
C GLU A 164 11.71 5.58 -6.15
N ARG A 165 11.89 4.75 -5.10
CA ARG A 165 10.98 3.63 -4.82
C ARG A 165 9.53 4.09 -4.61
N MET A 166 9.34 5.20 -3.90
CA MET A 166 8.00 5.76 -3.71
C MET A 166 7.40 6.24 -5.03
N ALA A 167 8.20 6.86 -5.91
CA ALA A 167 7.77 7.27 -7.24
C ALA A 167 7.39 6.06 -8.13
N ILE A 168 8.22 5.02 -8.15
CA ILE A 168 7.94 3.75 -8.86
C ILE A 168 6.66 3.10 -8.34
N ALA A 169 6.48 3.03 -7.02
CA ALA A 169 5.28 2.46 -6.41
C ALA A 169 4.02 3.28 -6.73
N ALA A 170 4.13 4.61 -6.75
CA ALA A 170 3.05 5.51 -7.13
C ALA A 170 2.65 5.32 -8.60
N GLU A 171 3.62 5.21 -9.52
CA GLU A 171 3.33 4.99 -10.94
C GLU A 171 2.71 3.60 -11.18
N LYS A 172 3.24 2.55 -10.53
CA LYS A 172 2.64 1.20 -10.56
C LYS A 172 1.21 1.19 -10.02
N LYS A 173 0.93 1.95 -8.96
CA LYS A 173 -0.44 2.12 -8.44
C LYS A 173 -1.33 2.82 -9.46
N LYS A 174 -0.88 3.95 -10.02
CA LYS A 174 -1.61 4.71 -11.05
C LYS A 174 -1.91 3.86 -12.28
N ALA A 175 -0.96 3.05 -12.75
CA ALA A 175 -1.16 2.10 -13.84
C ALA A 175 -2.24 1.06 -13.51
N ARG A 176 -2.19 0.42 -12.33
CA ARG A 176 -3.21 -0.54 -11.88
C ARG A 176 -4.58 0.10 -11.73
N ASP A 177 -4.66 1.32 -11.18
CA ASP A 177 -5.93 2.03 -11.00
C ASP A 177 -6.53 2.41 -12.36
N ARG A 178 -5.71 2.84 -13.34
CA ARG A 178 -6.14 3.05 -14.73
C ARG A 178 -6.70 1.76 -15.36
N GLN A 179 -6.01 0.63 -15.19
CA GLN A 179 -6.45 -0.67 -15.70
C GLN A 179 -7.77 -1.12 -15.06
N ARG A 180 -7.90 -0.98 -13.73
CA ARG A 180 -9.13 -1.31 -12.99
C ARG A 180 -10.30 -0.43 -13.43
N ALA A 181 -10.09 0.87 -13.58
CA ALA A 181 -11.12 1.78 -14.07
C ALA A 181 -11.56 1.42 -15.49
N ALA A 182 -10.61 1.10 -16.39
CA ALA A 182 -10.92 0.66 -17.73
C ALA A 182 -11.70 -0.67 -17.74
N ALA A 183 -11.28 -1.65 -16.93
CA ALA A 183 -11.99 -2.93 -16.79
C ALA A 183 -13.42 -2.74 -16.24
N LYS A 184 -13.58 -1.88 -15.23
CA LYS A 184 -14.91 -1.54 -14.68
C LYS A 184 -15.81 -0.89 -15.74
N ARG A 185 -15.29 0.05 -16.54
CA ARG A 185 -16.05 0.67 -17.65
C ARG A 185 -16.49 -0.35 -18.68
N ARG A 186 -15.60 -1.25 -19.11
CA ARG A 186 -15.95 -2.34 -20.04
C ARG A 186 -17.02 -3.26 -19.47
N ALA A 187 -16.90 -3.65 -18.20
CA ALA A 187 -17.88 -4.50 -17.54
C ALA A 187 -19.26 -3.84 -17.40
N ALA A 188 -19.31 -2.50 -17.28
CA ALA A 188 -20.54 -1.73 -17.28
C ALA A 188 -21.12 -1.46 -18.69
N GLY A 189 -20.56 -2.07 -19.75
CA GLY A 189 -21.00 -1.87 -21.13
C GLY A 189 -20.64 -0.49 -21.69
N SER A 190 -19.83 0.32 -21.01
CA SER A 190 -19.39 1.60 -21.55
C SER A 190 -18.43 1.36 -22.72
N ALA A 191 -18.81 1.83 -23.91
CA ALA A 191 -17.98 1.81 -25.10
C ALA A 191 -16.60 2.42 -24.81
N SER A 192 -15.52 1.78 -25.26
CA SER A 192 -14.20 2.37 -25.10
C SER A 192 -14.10 3.64 -25.92
N ARG A 193 -13.16 4.54 -25.58
CA ARG A 193 -12.93 5.75 -26.39
C ARG A 193 -12.65 5.42 -27.86
N ALA A 194 -11.95 4.33 -28.13
CA ALA A 194 -11.70 3.85 -29.48
C ALA A 194 -12.99 3.39 -30.19
N ASP A 195 -13.91 2.75 -29.47
CA ASP A 195 -15.21 2.36 -30.01
C ASP A 195 -16.08 3.58 -30.27
N TYR A 196 -16.07 4.57 -29.36
CA TYR A 196 -16.74 5.85 -29.52
C TYR A 196 -16.20 6.61 -30.74
N GLU A 197 -14.87 6.70 -30.90
CA GLU A 197 -14.23 7.37 -32.03
C GLU A 197 -14.54 6.64 -33.35
N ARG A 198 -14.53 5.31 -33.37
CA ARG A 198 -14.90 4.47 -34.53
C ARG A 198 -16.36 4.64 -34.94
N ASN A 199 -17.25 4.78 -33.97
CA ASN A 199 -18.69 4.96 -34.17
C ASN A 199 -19.10 6.45 -34.21
N SER A 200 -18.14 7.37 -34.20
CA SER A 200 -18.44 8.80 -34.29
C SER A 200 -19.01 9.15 -35.67
N ALA A 201 -19.90 10.13 -35.72
CA ALA A 201 -20.46 10.64 -36.98
C ALA A 201 -19.37 11.14 -37.95
N THR A 202 -18.22 11.56 -37.43
CA THR A 202 -17.04 11.92 -38.24
C THR A 202 -16.44 10.70 -38.92
N ALA A 203 -16.18 9.62 -38.16
CA ALA A 203 -15.61 8.39 -38.70
C ALA A 203 -16.57 7.69 -39.68
N GLU A 204 -17.87 7.74 -39.42
CA GLU A 204 -18.90 7.22 -40.32
C GLU A 204 -18.98 8.02 -41.63
N ALA A 205 -18.98 9.36 -41.55
CA ALA A 205 -18.97 10.21 -42.74
C ALA A 205 -17.73 9.95 -43.61
N GLY A 206 -16.56 9.80 -42.97
CA GLY A 206 -15.31 9.41 -43.64
C GLY A 206 -15.39 8.03 -44.32
N ARG A 207 -15.94 7.02 -43.64
CA ARG A 207 -16.16 5.67 -44.22
C ARG A 207 -17.08 5.70 -45.45
N LEU A 208 -18.07 6.57 -45.44
CA LEU A 208 -19.02 6.75 -46.54
C LEU A 208 -18.52 7.68 -47.65
N GLY A 209 -17.34 8.30 -47.49
CA GLY A 209 -16.79 9.25 -48.45
C GLY A 209 -17.60 10.54 -48.59
N ILE A 210 -18.38 10.92 -47.57
CA ILE A 210 -19.24 12.11 -47.59
C ILE A 210 -18.90 13.08 -46.47
N SER A 211 -19.29 14.35 -46.63
CA SER A 211 -19.13 15.33 -45.55
C SER A 211 -20.06 15.04 -44.37
N ARG A 212 -19.64 15.40 -43.16
CA ARG A 212 -20.48 15.30 -41.94
C ARG A 212 -21.84 15.99 -42.11
N TRP A 213 -21.88 17.13 -42.80
CA TRP A 213 -23.12 17.85 -43.07
C TRP A 213 -24.06 17.06 -43.98
N ALA A 214 -23.51 16.39 -45.00
CA ALA A 214 -24.29 15.52 -45.88
C ALA A 214 -24.87 14.31 -45.12
N LEU A 215 -24.07 13.65 -44.26
CA LEU A 215 -24.56 12.57 -43.40
C LEU A 215 -25.71 13.02 -42.48
N ARG A 216 -25.57 14.19 -41.85
CA ARG A 216 -26.62 14.77 -40.99
C ARG A 216 -27.91 15.05 -41.77
N ARG A 217 -27.81 15.64 -42.97
CA ARG A 217 -28.98 15.90 -43.83
C ARG A 217 -29.66 14.61 -44.29
N LYS A 218 -28.89 13.56 -44.58
CA LYS A 218 -29.42 12.24 -44.95
C LYS A 218 -30.28 11.66 -43.83
N ARG A 219 -29.78 11.64 -42.59
CA ARG A 219 -30.53 11.19 -41.41
C ARG A 219 -31.80 11.99 -41.16
N LEU A 220 -31.75 13.31 -41.32
CA LEU A 220 -32.93 14.17 -41.15
C LEU A 220 -33.99 13.93 -42.23
N ARG A 221 -33.62 13.53 -43.45
CA ARG A 221 -34.56 13.15 -44.51
C ARG A 221 -35.19 11.79 -44.22
N GLU A 222 -34.39 10.80 -43.82
CA GLU A 222 -34.86 9.47 -43.43
C GLU A 222 -35.84 9.54 -42.25
N ALA A 223 -35.55 10.36 -41.23
CA ALA A 223 -36.44 10.59 -40.09
C ALA A 223 -37.77 11.25 -40.47
N LYS A 224 -37.78 12.13 -41.48
CA LYS A 224 -39.01 12.74 -42.01
C LYS A 224 -39.85 11.78 -42.85
N GLN A 225 -39.21 10.82 -43.51
CA GLN A 225 -39.86 9.83 -44.37
C GLN A 225 -40.44 8.64 -43.61
N ASN A 226 -39.97 8.36 -42.38
CA ASN A 226 -40.46 7.25 -41.57
C ASN A 226 -40.80 7.70 -40.13
N PRO A 227 -41.96 8.36 -39.91
CA PRO A 227 -42.33 8.93 -38.61
C PRO A 227 -42.70 7.90 -37.53
N ALA A 228 -42.84 6.61 -37.90
CA ALA A 228 -43.18 5.51 -36.97
C ALA A 228 -41.97 4.79 -36.37
N ALA A 229 -40.74 5.14 -36.77
CA ALA A 229 -39.55 4.63 -36.09
C ALA A 229 -39.47 5.29 -34.71
N PRO A 230 -39.47 4.53 -33.60
CA PRO A 230 -39.25 5.12 -32.29
C PRO A 230 -37.96 5.92 -32.35
N ILE A 231 -38.00 7.16 -31.85
CA ILE A 231 -36.81 7.96 -31.62
C ILE A 231 -36.04 7.20 -30.53
N THR A 232 -35.25 6.20 -30.91
CA THR A 232 -34.37 5.53 -29.98
C THR A 232 -33.36 6.58 -29.57
N ALA A 233 -33.45 7.00 -28.30
CA ALA A 233 -32.55 7.93 -27.64
C ALA A 233 -31.12 7.34 -27.49
N GLU A 234 -30.70 6.45 -28.39
CA GLU A 234 -29.40 5.79 -28.39
C GLU A 234 -28.29 6.69 -28.98
N HIS A 235 -28.64 7.82 -29.58
CA HIS A 235 -27.68 8.78 -30.15
C HIS A 235 -27.45 10.03 -29.29
N ASN A 236 -28.09 10.15 -28.13
CA ASN A 236 -27.80 11.22 -27.18
C ASN A 236 -27.00 10.66 -26.00
N CYS A 237 -25.75 10.28 -26.25
CA CYS A 237 -24.78 9.99 -25.21
C CYS A 237 -24.31 11.30 -24.56
N VAL A 238 -25.22 12.00 -23.89
CA VAL A 238 -24.91 12.94 -22.81
C VAL A 238 -25.48 12.30 -21.56
N ALA A 239 -24.75 11.33 -21.01
CA ALA A 239 -24.95 10.89 -19.64
C ALA A 239 -24.40 11.99 -18.71
N ASN A 240 -25.14 13.09 -18.60
CA ASN A 240 -25.12 13.89 -17.39
C ASN A 240 -25.83 13.04 -16.34
N GLY A 241 -25.08 12.51 -15.39
CA GLY A 241 -25.66 11.82 -14.25
C GLY A 241 -26.58 12.77 -13.50
N GLU A 242 -27.86 12.44 -13.47
CA GLU A 242 -28.79 12.97 -12.48
C GLU A 242 -28.35 12.44 -11.11
N GLY A 243 -27.49 13.21 -10.44
CA GLY A 243 -27.41 13.20 -8.99
C GLY A 243 -28.59 14.01 -8.47
N GLU A 244 -29.41 13.38 -7.63
CA GLU A 244 -30.49 14.01 -6.88
C GLU A 244 -30.05 15.37 -6.30
N PRO A 245 -30.87 16.43 -6.42
CA PRO A 245 -30.64 17.66 -5.67
C PRO A 245 -30.93 17.39 -4.19
N SER A 246 -29.87 17.12 -3.43
CA SER A 246 -29.93 17.14 -1.97
C SER A 246 -30.22 18.58 -1.52
N ILE A 247 -31.43 18.78 -1.02
CA ILE A 247 -31.89 19.93 -0.25
C ILE A 247 -30.98 20.07 0.98
N ARG A 248 -29.96 20.93 0.89
CA ARG A 248 -29.35 21.60 2.04
C ARG A 248 -28.91 23.01 1.64
N ASP A 249 -29.78 23.94 2.00
CA ASP A 249 -29.45 25.19 2.67
C ASP A 249 -28.30 26.03 2.12
N ALA A 250 -28.73 27.03 1.36
CA ALA A 250 -28.22 28.39 1.33
C ALA A 250 -27.29 28.74 2.49
N HIS A 251 -26.10 29.25 2.18
CA HIS A 251 -25.44 30.38 2.85
C HIS A 251 -24.39 30.94 1.87
N VAL A 252 -24.88 31.70 0.88
CA VAL A 252 -24.06 32.57 0.05
C VAL A 252 -23.63 33.74 0.93
N ARG A 253 -22.33 33.85 1.21
CA ARG A 253 -21.74 35.08 1.76
C ARG A 253 -21.58 36.09 0.61
N PRO A 254 -21.98 37.36 0.80
CA PRO A 254 -21.84 38.37 -0.24
C PRO A 254 -20.36 38.74 -0.45
N PHE A 255 -20.03 38.82 -1.73
CA PHE A 255 -18.79 39.30 -2.31
C PHE A 255 -18.66 40.80 -2.00
N SER A 256 -17.89 41.16 -0.97
CA SER A 256 -17.51 42.55 -0.72
C SER A 256 -16.28 42.88 -1.55
N SER A 257 -16.48 43.80 -2.48
CA SER A 257 -15.42 44.49 -3.20
C SER A 257 -14.90 45.60 -2.29
N GLU A 258 -13.68 45.45 -1.77
CA GLU A 258 -12.95 46.57 -1.21
C GLU A 258 -11.59 46.70 -1.88
N ILE A 259 -11.47 47.88 -2.47
CA ILE A 259 -10.32 48.53 -3.08
C ILE A 259 -9.35 48.92 -1.96
N SER A 260 -8.07 49.07 -2.32
CA SER A 260 -7.04 49.92 -1.71
C SER A 260 -5.96 49.20 -0.89
N GLY A 261 -4.69 49.55 -1.19
CA GLY A 261 -3.64 49.49 -0.17
C GLY A 261 -2.27 49.00 -0.63
N GLU A 262 -1.73 49.58 -1.72
CA GLU A 262 -0.30 49.54 -2.01
C GLU A 262 0.44 50.35 -0.93
N GLN A 263 1.33 49.69 -0.17
CA GLN A 263 2.21 50.33 0.82
C GLN A 263 3.67 49.98 0.48
N PRO A 264 4.55 50.98 0.26
CA PRO A 264 5.94 50.75 -0.09
C PRO A 264 6.78 50.33 1.13
N ARG A 265 7.74 49.43 0.86
CA ARG A 265 8.74 48.95 1.83
C ARG A 265 9.75 50.07 2.14
N ALA A 266 9.84 50.47 3.40
CA ALA A 266 10.98 51.19 3.94
C ALA A 266 12.08 50.20 4.34
N HIS A 267 13.26 50.37 3.73
CA HIS A 267 14.52 49.87 4.28
C HIS A 267 15.03 50.83 5.35
N PRO A 268 15.62 50.31 6.43
CA PRO A 268 16.71 51.02 7.10
C PRO A 268 18.04 50.26 6.98
N HIS A 269 19.08 51.08 7.06
CA HIS A 269 20.51 50.85 6.89
C HIS A 269 21.11 49.75 7.76
#